data_AF-W9X3I4-F1
#
_entry.id   AF-W9X3I4-F1
#
_cell.length_a   1.000
_cell.length_b   1.000
_cell.length_c   1.000
_cell.angle_alpha   90.00
_cell.angle_beta   90.00
_cell.angle_gamma   90.00
#
_symmetry.space_group_name_H-M   'P 1'
#
loop_
_entity.id
_entity.type
_entity.pdbx_description
1 polymer ?
#
loop_
_entity_poly.entity_id
_entity_poly.type
_entity_poly.pdbx_seq_one_letter_code
_entity_poly.pdbx_strand_id
1 'polypeptide(L)'
;MQEEDLPTGTVLIAGGGPVGLLVAQVLAHYQVKSVLLERNQSTTKWPKMDLTNSRSMEIFRRLGLADALREQGVASHIPQPVLFSTGLPADRIITKWEHPSASLSSHRASKIEIMAD
;
A
#
# COMPACT_ATOMS: atom_id res chain seq x y z
N MET A 1 16.96 -21.72 -21.96
CA MET A 1 15.61 -21.14 -22.01
C MET A 1 14.70 -22.21 -21.49
N GLN A 2 14.02 -22.00 -20.36
CA GLN A 2 13.00 -22.96 -19.89
C GLN A 2 11.72 -22.63 -20.66
N GLU A 3 11.14 -23.66 -21.26
CA GLU A 3 9.89 -23.57 -22.01
C GLU A 3 8.83 -24.32 -21.20
N GLU A 4 7.69 -23.67 -20.96
CA GLU A 4 6.60 -24.21 -20.17
C GLU A 4 5.28 -23.92 -20.87
N ASP A 5 4.50 -24.98 -21.14
CA ASP A 5 3.16 -24.86 -21.71
C ASP A 5 2.14 -24.60 -20.59
N LEU A 6 1.56 -23.39 -20.60
CA LEU A 6 0.56 -23.01 -19.61
C LEU A 6 -0.84 -23.51 -20.01
N PRO A 7 -1.66 -23.97 -19.05
CA PRO A 7 -3.05 -24.34 -19.34
C PRO A 7 -3.84 -23.20 -19.96
N THR A 8 -4.75 -23.51 -20.89
CA THR A 8 -5.65 -22.52 -21.50
C THR A 8 -6.41 -21.73 -20.43
N GLY A 9 -6.46 -20.41 -20.61
CA GLY A 9 -7.10 -19.49 -19.66
C GLY A 9 -6.21 -19.01 -18.51
N THR A 10 -4.94 -19.43 -18.48
CA THR A 10 -3.95 -18.88 -17.52
C THR A 10 -3.61 -17.44 -17.87
N VAL A 11 -3.70 -16.54 -16.87
CA VAL A 11 -3.31 -15.14 -17.03
C VAL A 11 -1.80 -14.99 -16.85
N LEU A 12 -1.13 -14.46 -17.86
CA LEU A 12 0.29 -14.11 -17.76
C LEU A 12 0.45 -12.67 -17.25
N ILE A 13 1.20 -12.50 -16.16
CA ILE A 13 1.50 -11.20 -15.56
C ILE A 13 2.98 -10.89 -15.80
N ALA A 14 3.25 -9.82 -16.55
CA ALA A 14 4.61 -9.35 -16.79
C ALA A 14 4.98 -8.24 -15.79
N GLY A 15 5.78 -8.59 -14.78
CA GLY A 15 6.34 -7.69 -13.79
C GLY A 15 5.93 -8.03 -12.35
N GLY A 16 6.92 -8.20 -11.48
CA GLY A 16 6.79 -8.46 -10.04
C GLY A 16 6.86 -7.22 -9.17
N GLY A 17 6.46 -6.06 -9.71
CA GLY A 17 6.27 -4.85 -8.91
C GLY A 17 5.04 -4.93 -8.01
N PRO A 18 4.79 -3.89 -7.17
CA PRO A 18 3.63 -3.86 -6.27
C PRO A 18 2.30 -4.12 -6.98
N VAL A 19 2.12 -3.56 -8.18
CA VAL A 19 0.91 -3.75 -8.98
C VAL A 19 0.77 -5.19 -9.48
N GLY A 20 1.83 -5.77 -10.04
CA GLY A 20 1.78 -7.13 -10.58
C GLY A 20 1.58 -8.19 -9.50
N LEU A 21 2.24 -8.03 -8.35
CA LEU A 21 2.02 -8.88 -7.18
C LEU A 21 0.59 -8.74 -6.65
N LEU A 22 0.04 -7.53 -6.61
CA LEU A 22 -1.35 -7.32 -6.20
C LEU A 22 -2.35 -7.95 -7.19
N VAL A 23 -2.09 -7.86 -8.49
CA VAL A 23 -2.90 -8.53 -9.52
C VAL A 23 -2.86 -10.05 -9.32
N ALA A 24 -1.68 -10.64 -9.11
CA ALA A 24 -1.54 -12.06 -8.82
C ALA A 24 -2.34 -12.46 -7.58
N GLN A 25 -2.27 -11.67 -6.50
CA GLN A 25 -3.02 -11.91 -5.27
C GLN A 25 -4.54 -11.82 -5.48
N VAL A 26 -5.01 -10.84 -6.25
CA VAL A 26 -6.44 -10.69 -6.57
C VAL A 26 -6.93 -11.86 -7.41
N LEU A 27 -6.18 -12.28 -8.43
CA LEU A 27 -6.54 -13.43 -9.26
C LEU A 27 -6.58 -14.71 -8.43
N ALA A 28 -5.60 -14.92 -7.54
CA ALA A 28 -5.59 -16.04 -6.61
C ALA A 28 -6.80 -16.01 -5.66
N HIS A 29 -7.18 -14.83 -5.14
CA HIS A 29 -8.36 -14.67 -4.30
C HIS A 29 -9.67 -15.11 -4.99
N TYR A 30 -9.77 -14.87 -6.31
CA TYR A 30 -10.90 -15.32 -7.13
C TYR A 30 -10.66 -16.66 -7.84
N GLN A 31 -9.64 -17.41 -7.44
CA GLN A 31 -9.31 -18.74 -7.98
C GLN A 31 -9.03 -18.76 -9.49
N VAL A 32 -8.56 -17.66 -10.05
CA VAL A 32 -8.11 -17.55 -11.44
C VAL A 32 -6.64 -17.94 -11.54
N LYS A 33 -6.31 -18.88 -12.43
CA LYS A 33 -4.93 -19.32 -12.66
C LYS A 33 -4.10 -18.19 -13.27
N SER A 34 -2.95 -17.90 -12.66
CA SER A 34 -2.02 -16.91 -13.19
C SER A 34 -0.56 -17.28 -12.97
N VAL A 35 0.30 -16.85 -13.88
CA VAL A 35 1.77 -16.94 -13.76
C VAL A 35 2.34 -15.54 -13.81
N LEU A 36 3.26 -15.21 -12.89
CA LEU A 36 3.95 -13.94 -12.84
C LEU A 36 5.41 -14.11 -13.25
N LEU A 37 5.85 -13.28 -14.19
CA LEU A 37 7.23 -13.22 -14.64
C LEU A 37 7.87 -11.92 -14.15
N GLU A 38 9.00 -12.02 -13.46
CA GLU A 38 9.81 -10.88 -13.05
C GLU A 38 11.26 -11.12 -13.46
N ARG A 39 11.89 -10.09 -14.04
CA ARG A 39 13.28 -10.17 -14.49
C ARG A 39 14.25 -10.22 -13.30
N ASN A 40 13.93 -9.52 -12.22
CA ASN A 40 14.78 -9.42 -11.04
C ASN A 40 14.52 -10.59 -10.08
N GLN A 41 15.60 -11.18 -9.55
CA GLN A 41 15.49 -12.30 -8.61
C GLN A 41 14.95 -11.90 -7.22
N SER A 42 14.99 -10.62 -6.88
CA SER A 42 14.53 -10.08 -5.61
C SER A 42 13.84 -8.74 -5.79
N THR A 43 13.14 -8.30 -4.75
CA THR A 43 12.60 -6.94 -4.66
C THR A 43 13.72 -5.90 -4.62
N THR A 44 13.36 -4.65 -4.87
CA THR A 44 14.32 -3.53 -4.88
C THR A 44 14.84 -3.24 -3.46
N LYS A 45 16.12 -2.87 -3.37
CA LYS A 45 16.75 -2.41 -2.12
C LYS A 45 16.40 -0.97 -1.75
N TRP A 46 15.95 -0.18 -2.73
CA TRP A 46 15.72 1.25 -2.57
C TRP A 46 14.22 1.53 -2.49
N PRO A 47 13.74 2.26 -1.47
CA PRO A 47 12.33 2.61 -1.37
C PRO A 47 11.95 3.51 -2.55
N LYS A 48 10.88 3.13 -3.26
CA LYS A 48 10.31 3.92 -4.36
C LYS A 48 9.00 4.59 -3.97
N MET A 49 8.24 3.96 -3.09
CA MET A 49 6.96 4.42 -2.57
C MET A 49 7.01 4.32 -1.06
N ASP A 50 6.73 5.43 -0.39
CA ASP A 50 6.78 5.62 1.06
C ASP A 50 5.38 5.74 1.67
N LEU A 51 4.37 6.07 0.86
CA LEU A 51 2.99 6.27 1.32
C LEU A 51 2.00 5.36 0.58
N THR A 52 1.23 4.60 1.37
CA THR A 52 0.07 3.83 0.87
C THR A 52 -1.20 4.62 1.14
N ASN A 53 -1.95 4.95 0.09
CA ASN A 53 -3.19 5.72 0.25
C ASN A 53 -4.32 4.89 0.89
N SER A 54 -5.33 5.58 1.44
CA SER A 54 -6.47 4.95 2.12
C SER A 54 -7.25 3.98 1.23
N ARG A 55 -7.39 4.29 -0.07
CA ARG A 55 -8.12 3.44 -1.02
C ARG A 55 -7.38 2.12 -1.29
N SER A 56 -6.06 2.14 -1.38
CA SER A 56 -5.22 0.95 -1.44
C SER A 56 -5.34 0.15 -0.15
N MET A 57 -5.37 0.81 1.01
CA MET A 57 -5.62 0.12 2.29
C MET A 57 -6.98 -0.57 2.36
N GLU A 58 -8.03 -0.02 1.72
CA GLU A 58 -9.33 -0.72 1.61
C GLU A 58 -9.24 -1.99 0.77
N ILE A 59 -8.47 -1.95 -0.34
CA ILE A 59 -8.21 -3.12 -1.18
C ILE A 59 -7.44 -4.18 -0.37
N PHE A 60 -6.38 -3.79 0.32
CA PHE A 60 -5.62 -4.70 1.16
C PHE A 60 -6.46 -5.28 2.30
N ARG A 61 -7.41 -4.51 2.86
CA ARG A 61 -8.35 -5.02 3.88
C ARG A 61 -9.26 -6.10 3.31
N ARG A 62 -9.78 -5.93 2.09
CA ARG A 62 -10.58 -6.96 1.40
C ARG A 62 -9.79 -8.24 1.12
N LEU A 63 -8.48 -8.11 0.89
CA LEU A 63 -7.56 -9.23 0.65
C LEU A 63 -6.97 -9.83 1.95
N GLY A 64 -7.33 -9.32 3.14
CA GLY A 64 -6.80 -9.79 4.42
C GLY A 64 -5.34 -9.40 4.70
N LEU A 65 -4.80 -8.40 3.99
CA LEU A 65 -3.40 -7.98 4.07
C LEU A 65 -3.17 -6.69 4.88
N ALA A 66 -4.24 -5.96 5.21
CA ALA A 66 -4.13 -4.62 5.78
C ALA A 66 -3.37 -4.58 7.12
N ASP A 67 -3.58 -5.56 8.01
CA ASP A 67 -2.98 -5.53 9.34
C ASP A 67 -1.50 -5.91 9.30
N ALA A 68 -1.14 -6.96 8.55
CA ALA A 68 0.25 -7.31 8.28
C ALA A 68 1.04 -6.15 7.65
N LEU A 69 0.43 -5.39 6.73
CA LEU A 69 1.06 -4.19 6.16
C LEU A 69 1.26 -3.07 7.19
N ARG A 70 0.30 -2.87 8.11
CA ARG A 70 0.42 -1.86 9.16
C ARG A 70 1.50 -2.20 10.18
N GLU A 71 1.67 -3.48 10.50
CA GLU A 71 2.72 -3.95 11.42
C GLU A 71 4.13 -3.66 10.88
N GLN A 72 4.32 -3.64 9.56
CA GLN A 72 5.59 -3.30 8.92
C GLN A 72 5.77 -1.79 8.69
N GLY A 73 4.72 -0.99 8.86
CA GLY A 73 4.71 0.44 8.58
C GLY A 73 5.11 1.32 9.75
N VAL A 74 5.08 2.64 9.54
CA VAL A 74 5.20 3.62 10.63
C VAL A 74 4.02 3.46 11.59
N ALA A 75 4.29 3.48 12.89
CA ALA A 75 3.26 3.28 13.92
C ALA A 75 2.10 4.28 13.76
N SER A 76 0.86 3.77 13.78
CA SER A 76 -0.35 4.52 13.40
C SER A 76 -0.71 5.69 14.32
N HIS A 77 -0.08 5.82 15.48
CA HIS A 77 -0.27 6.92 16.42
C HIS A 77 0.70 8.10 16.16
N ILE A 78 1.70 7.92 15.30
CA ILE A 78 2.67 8.96 14.94
C ILE A 78 2.01 9.93 13.94
N PRO A 79 1.93 11.25 14.24
CA PRO A 79 1.46 12.24 13.28
C PRO A 79 2.52 12.51 12.19
N GLN A 80 2.09 12.93 11.00
CA GLN A 80 2.97 13.11 9.84
C GLN A 80 2.87 14.53 9.24
N PRO A 81 3.08 15.59 10.04
CA PRO A 81 2.91 16.95 9.57
C PRO A 81 3.89 17.31 8.45
N VAL A 82 3.49 18.21 7.56
CA VAL A 82 4.40 18.81 6.58
C VAL A 82 4.94 20.10 7.16
N LEU A 83 6.25 20.16 7.39
CA LEU A 83 6.93 21.33 7.96
C LEU A 83 7.59 22.16 6.87
N PHE A 84 7.37 23.47 6.89
CA PHE A 84 8.02 24.43 6.02
C PHE A 84 9.07 25.18 6.83
N SER A 85 10.34 25.10 6.45
CA SER A 85 11.47 25.75 7.14
C SER A 85 12.55 26.17 6.13
N THR A 86 13.49 26.99 6.56
CA THR A 86 14.66 27.37 5.74
C THR A 86 15.74 26.29 5.69
N GLY A 87 15.65 25.26 6.54
CA GLY A 87 16.55 24.12 6.58
C GLY A 87 16.30 23.25 7.81
N LEU A 88 16.80 22.02 7.77
CA LEU A 88 16.69 21.07 8.90
C LEU A 88 17.23 21.61 10.24
N PRO A 89 18.34 22.39 10.31
CA PRO A 89 18.85 22.91 11.58
C PRO A 89 18.23 24.26 11.99
N ALA A 90 17.21 24.75 11.28
CA ALA A 90 16.59 26.03 11.61
C ALA A 90 16.00 26.00 13.04
N ASP A 91 16.16 27.11 13.76
CA ASP A 91 15.66 27.30 15.13
C ASP A 91 14.13 27.34 15.21
N ARG A 92 13.46 27.63 14.09
CA ARG A 92 12.00 27.70 13.98
C ARG A 92 11.49 27.23 12.63
N ILE A 93 10.28 26.68 12.63
CA ILE A 93 9.50 26.43 11.41
C ILE A 93 8.83 27.74 10.96
N ILE A 94 8.66 27.90 9.64
CA ILE A 94 7.90 29.01 9.05
C ILE A 94 6.40 28.75 9.21
N THR A 95 5.96 27.55 8.86
CA THR A 95 4.58 27.08 9.02
C THR A 95 4.53 25.56 8.99
N LYS A 96 3.38 24.99 9.33
CA LYS A 96 3.11 23.55 9.22
C LYS A 96 1.73 23.29 8.63
N TRP A 97 1.64 22.25 7.82
CA TRP A 97 0.38 21.60 7.54
C TRP A 97 0.19 20.45 8.53
N GLU A 98 -0.86 20.55 9.33
CA GLU A 98 -1.28 19.48 10.22
C GLU A 98 -1.73 18.26 9.44
N HIS A 99 -1.10 17.13 9.70
CA HIS A 99 -1.54 15.83 9.23
C HIS A 99 -1.69 14.90 10.44
N PRO A 100 -2.93 14.62 10.88
CA PRO A 100 -3.16 13.75 12.02
C PRO A 100 -2.64 12.35 11.74
N SER A 101 -2.36 11.62 12.82
CA SER A 101 -1.95 10.23 12.73
C SER A 101 -3.06 9.37 12.12
N ALA A 102 -2.69 8.23 11.53
CA ALA A 102 -3.66 7.31 10.91
C ALA A 102 -4.73 6.85 11.91
N SER A 103 -4.33 6.56 13.15
CA SER A 103 -5.25 6.18 14.23
C SER A 103 -6.26 7.29 14.52
N LEU A 104 -5.84 8.55 14.64
CA LEU A 104 -6.76 9.68 14.86
C LEU A 104 -7.73 9.87 13.69
N SER A 105 -7.26 9.70 12.45
CA SER A 105 -8.09 9.79 11.24
C SER A 105 -9.16 8.70 11.18
N SER A 106 -8.82 7.46 11.55
CA SER A 106 -9.79 6.35 11.59
C SER A 106 -10.90 6.55 12.63
N HIS A 107 -10.59 7.09 13.81
CA HIS A 107 -11.60 7.39 14.84
C HIS A 107 -12.58 8.50 14.43
N ARG A 108 -12.16 9.42 13.54
CA ARG A 108 -13.05 10.45 12.99
C ARG A 108 -14.00 9.86 11.94
N ALA A 109 -13.50 8.96 11.10
CA ALA A 109 -14.32 8.28 10.10
C ALA A 109 -15.42 7.40 10.74
N SER A 110 -15.15 6.76 11.87
CA SER A 110 -16.16 5.95 12.58
C SER A 110 -17.26 6.75 13.29
N LYS A 111 -17.12 8.08 13.40
CA LYS A 111 -18.17 8.97 13.93
C LYS A 111 -19.12 9.50 12.85
N ILE A 112 -18.82 9.26 11.57
CA ILE A 112 -19.77 9.50 10.49
C ILE A 112 -20.66 8.26 10.41
N GLU A 113 -21.59 8.13 11.35
CA GLU A 113 -22.74 7.23 11.18
C GLU A 113 -23.52 7.74 9.98
N ILE A 114 -23.58 6.93 8.93
CA ILE A 114 -24.51 7.13 7.84
C ILE A 114 -25.88 6.85 8.46
N MET A 115 -26.61 7.92 8.78
CA MET A 115 -28.06 7.85 8.95
C MET A 115 -28.64 7.45 7.59
N ALA A 116 -28.80 6.15 7.38
CA ALA A 116 -29.64 5.59 6.35
C ALA A 116 -30.94 5.15 7.05
N ASP A 117 -32.02 5.86 6.74
CA ASP A 117 -33.39 5.43 6.99
C ASP A 117 -33.75 4.22 6.10
#